data_AF-A0AAJ3RKR5-F1
#
_entry.id   AF-A0AAJ3RKR5-F1
#
_cell.length_a   1.000
_cell.length_b   1.000
_cell.length_c   1.000
_cell.angle_alpha   90.00
_cell.angle_beta   90.00
_cell.angle_gamma   90.00
#
_symmetry.space_group_name_H-M   'P 1'
#
loop_
_entity.id
_entity.type
_entity.pdbx_description
1 polymer ?
#
loop_
_entity_poly.entity_id
_entity_poly.type
_entity_poly.pdbx_seq_one_letter_code
_entity_poly.pdbx_strand_id
1 'polypeptide(L)'
;MVVIENKIIFPTFVEVYNLEIEDNENYYVTEEGVLVHNGYADTNELKKIEERGFKNVKATKNGGLDYAESDALYPIKEGQKNIIPIEYSGVYNTDFENASLSALGQKSTPKGYVWHHLDDYDPKTNRGTLQLVKQEAHSGISHIGGCSQYKQATGISYIFKTW
;
A
#
# COMPACT_ATOMS: atom_id res chain seq x y z
N MET A 1 -25.11 3.56 23.65
CA MET A 1 -25.05 4.47 22.50
C MET A 1 -24.55 5.81 23.02
N VAL A 2 -23.42 6.30 22.50
CA VAL A 2 -22.89 7.63 22.88
C VAL A 2 -22.98 8.52 21.67
N VAL A 3 -23.53 9.72 21.82
CA VAL A 3 -23.61 10.72 20.76
C VAL A 3 -22.55 11.80 21.03
N ILE A 4 -21.61 11.95 20.12
CA ILE A 4 -20.55 12.98 20.19
C ILE A 4 -20.45 13.60 18.80
N GLU A 5 -20.55 14.92 18.69
CA GLU A 5 -20.24 15.66 17.45
C GLU A 5 -20.87 15.04 16.18
N ASN A 6 -22.19 14.84 16.20
CA ASN A 6 -22.97 14.24 15.10
C ASN A 6 -22.61 12.79 14.75
N LYS A 7 -21.92 12.06 15.63
CA LYS A 7 -21.62 10.63 15.48
C LYS A 7 -22.34 9.82 16.54
N ILE A 8 -22.93 8.71 16.12
CA ILE A 8 -23.53 7.71 17.00
C ILE A 8 -22.55 6.55 17.15
N ILE A 9 -22.05 6.34 18.36
CA ILE A 9 -21.16 5.21 18.67
C ILE A 9 -22.00 4.06 19.22
N PHE A 10 -22.01 2.95 18.48
CA PHE A 10 -22.62 1.71 18.92
C PHE A 10 -21.67 0.98 19.88
N PRO A 11 -22.15 0.52 21.05
CA PRO A 11 -21.33 -0.21 22.02
C PRO A 11 -21.10 -1.68 21.63
N THR A 12 -21.71 -2.14 20.54
CA THR A 12 -21.69 -3.52 20.05
C THR A 12 -20.92 -3.60 18.74
N PHE A 13 -20.08 -4.63 18.62
CA PHE A 13 -19.46 -4.96 17.34
C PHE A 13 -20.51 -5.53 16.39
N VAL A 14 -20.53 -5.02 15.16
CA VAL A 14 -21.43 -5.45 14.09
C VAL A 14 -20.60 -5.83 12.87
N GLU A 15 -21.06 -6.83 12.14
CA GLU A 15 -20.48 -7.14 10.83
C GLU A 15 -20.77 -5.98 9.87
N VAL A 16 -19.75 -5.54 9.14
CA VAL A 16 -19.84 -4.46 8.15
C VAL A 16 -19.35 -4.96 6.81
N TYR A 17 -19.95 -4.45 5.75
CA TYR A 17 -19.66 -4.85 4.37
C TYR A 17 -19.12 -3.65 3.60
N ASN A 18 -18.25 -3.93 2.63
CA ASN A 18 -17.73 -2.94 1.70
C ASN A 18 -17.89 -3.49 0.26
N LEU A 19 -18.02 -2.59 -0.71
CA LEU A 19 -18.14 -2.95 -2.12
C LEU A 19 -16.82 -2.65 -2.84
N GLU A 20 -16.28 -3.64 -3.52
CA GLU A 20 -15.21 -3.44 -4.51
C GLU A 20 -15.88 -3.17 -5.86
N ILE A 21 -15.59 -2.00 -6.47
CA ILE A 21 -16.14 -1.59 -7.76
C ILE A 21 -15.01 -1.11 -8.67
N GLU A 22 -15.09 -1.43 -9.95
CA GLU A 22 -14.10 -1.02 -10.94
C GLU A 22 -14.18 0.50 -11.22
N ASP A 23 -13.06 1.07 -11.70
CA ASP A 23 -12.91 2.47 -12.14
C ASP A 23 -12.88 3.51 -11.01
N ASN A 24 -13.78 4.50 -10.98
CA ASN A 24 -13.72 5.65 -10.08
C ASN A 24 -13.90 5.28 -8.58
N GLU A 25 -14.13 3.99 -8.28
CA GLU A 25 -14.29 3.43 -6.93
C GLU A 25 -15.31 4.17 -6.05
N ASN A 26 -16.20 4.95 -6.68
CA ASN A 26 -17.25 5.70 -6.03
C ASN A 26 -18.60 5.02 -6.26
N TYR A 27 -19.37 4.83 -5.20
CA TYR A 27 -20.71 4.28 -5.28
C TYR A 27 -21.69 5.06 -4.40
N TYR A 28 -22.94 5.09 -4.82
CA TYR A 28 -24.01 5.67 -4.01
C TYR A 28 -24.48 4.65 -2.98
N VAL A 29 -24.55 5.08 -1.72
CA VAL A 29 -25.18 4.36 -0.63
C VAL A 29 -26.40 5.11 -0.14
N THR A 30 -27.29 4.39 0.53
CA THR A 30 -28.60 4.86 1.01
C THR A 30 -29.57 5.25 -0.10
N GLU A 31 -30.86 5.35 0.25
CA GLU A 31 -31.91 5.80 -0.68
C GLU A 31 -31.76 7.29 -1.06
N GLU A 32 -31.06 8.07 -0.22
CA GLU A 32 -30.81 9.50 -0.41
C GLU A 32 -29.60 9.78 -1.31
N GLY A 33 -28.89 8.74 -1.77
CA GLY A 33 -27.80 8.88 -2.73
C GLY A 33 -26.55 9.54 -2.13
N VAL A 34 -26.08 9.07 -0.98
CA VAL A 34 -24.79 9.49 -0.42
C VAL A 34 -23.66 8.86 -1.23
N LEU A 35 -22.79 9.67 -1.82
CA LEU A 35 -21.62 9.18 -2.55
C LEU A 35 -20.49 8.80 -1.58
N VAL A 36 -19.96 7.59 -1.69
CA VAL A 36 -18.82 7.09 -0.91
C VAL A 36 -17.72 6.56 -1.84
N HIS A 37 -16.47 6.56 -1.38
CA HIS A 37 -15.29 6.11 -2.16
C HIS A 37 -14.64 4.88 -1.54
N ASN A 38 -14.06 4.01 -2.38
CA ASN A 38 -13.35 2.80 -2.00
C ASN A 38 -11.95 2.73 -2.63
N GLY A 39 -11.07 3.69 -2.29
CA GLY A 39 -9.64 3.39 -2.28
C GLY A 39 -8.70 3.88 -3.40
N TYR A 40 -9.00 4.94 -4.17
CA TYR A 40 -7.95 5.62 -4.96
C TYR A 40 -6.88 6.24 -4.02
N ALA A 41 -5.58 6.22 -4.37
CA ALA A 41 -4.60 7.13 -3.77
C ALA A 41 -5.00 8.57 -4.13
N ASP A 42 -5.89 9.10 -3.31
CA ASP A 42 -6.50 10.41 -3.48
C ASP A 42 -5.39 11.48 -3.57
N THR A 43 -5.67 12.56 -4.28
CA THR A 43 -4.93 13.82 -4.13
C THR A 43 -4.67 14.17 -2.65
N ASN A 44 -5.57 13.79 -1.74
CA ASN A 44 -5.37 13.89 -0.29
C ASN A 44 -4.20 13.06 0.25
N GLU A 45 -3.94 11.86 -0.27
CA GLU A 45 -2.84 11.00 0.18
C GLU A 45 -1.48 11.53 -0.30
N LEU A 46 -1.38 11.99 -1.55
CA LEU A 46 -0.19 12.70 -2.05
C LEU A 46 0.06 13.97 -1.22
N LYS A 47 -0.99 14.73 -0.90
CA LYS A 47 -0.89 15.91 -0.05
C LYS A 47 -0.38 15.56 1.36
N LYS A 48 -0.85 14.47 1.98
CA LYS A 48 -0.32 14.01 3.28
C LYS A 48 1.17 13.70 3.21
N ILE A 49 1.64 13.11 2.12
CA ILE A 49 3.06 12.81 1.90
C ILE A 49 3.86 14.11 1.76
N GLU A 50 3.36 15.08 1.00
CA GLU A 50 3.97 16.42 0.85
C GLU A 50 4.01 17.20 2.17
N GLU A 51 2.94 17.16 2.97
CA GLU A 51 2.86 17.77 4.29
C GLU A 51 3.85 17.14 5.29
N ARG A 52 4.21 15.87 5.09
CA ARG A 52 5.29 15.19 5.82
C ARG A 52 6.68 15.54 5.29
N GLY A 53 6.77 16.33 4.23
CA GLY A 53 8.02 16.84 3.66
C GLY A 53 8.65 15.96 2.60
N PHE A 54 7.97 14.92 2.10
CA PHE A 54 8.47 14.12 0.98
C PHE A 54 7.99 14.67 -0.35
N LYS A 55 8.85 14.59 -1.35
CA LYS A 55 8.62 15.15 -2.68
C LYS A 55 8.77 14.08 -3.75
N ASN A 56 8.16 14.35 -4.91
CA ASN A 56 8.23 13.52 -6.12
C ASN A 56 7.70 12.09 -5.95
N VAL A 57 6.87 11.83 -4.93
CA VAL A 57 6.03 10.64 -4.92
C VAL A 57 4.91 10.86 -5.93
N LYS A 58 4.64 9.86 -6.77
CA LYS A 58 3.63 9.95 -7.83
C LYS A 58 2.53 8.95 -7.61
N ALA A 59 1.30 9.29 -7.96
CA ALA A 59 0.25 8.29 -8.06
C ALA A 59 0.46 7.43 -9.32
N THR A 60 0.25 6.13 -9.20
CA THR A 60 0.14 5.23 -10.36
C THR A 60 -1.25 5.33 -10.97
N LYS A 61 -1.42 4.76 -12.17
CA LYS A 61 -2.71 4.78 -12.87
C LYS A 61 -3.84 4.03 -12.14
N ASN A 62 -3.53 3.07 -11.27
CA ASN A 62 -4.56 2.32 -10.52
C ASN A 62 -4.67 2.78 -9.06
N GLY A 63 -4.27 4.02 -8.74
CA GLY A 63 -4.40 4.55 -7.38
C GLY A 63 -3.39 4.00 -6.38
N GLY A 64 -2.24 3.52 -6.85
CA GLY A 64 -1.06 3.24 -6.02
C GLY A 64 -0.08 4.39 -5.95
N LEU A 65 1.05 4.16 -5.30
CA LEU A 65 2.11 5.16 -5.13
C LEU A 65 3.43 4.65 -5.69
N ASP A 66 4.13 5.51 -6.40
CA ASP A 66 5.46 5.26 -6.94
C ASP A 66 6.45 6.23 -6.30
N TYR A 67 7.44 5.66 -5.62
CA TYR A 67 8.48 6.37 -4.90
C TYR A 67 9.81 6.41 -5.65
N ALA A 68 9.90 5.89 -6.88
CA ALA A 68 11.16 5.69 -7.61
C ALA A 68 12.00 6.96 -7.80
N GLU A 69 11.34 8.12 -7.89
CA GLU A 69 11.99 9.43 -8.05
C GLU A 69 11.89 10.32 -6.79
N SER A 70 11.41 9.74 -5.68
CA SER A 70 11.14 10.47 -4.45
C SER A 70 12.35 10.57 -3.52
N ASP A 71 12.35 11.59 -2.66
CA ASP A 71 13.29 11.74 -1.54
C ASP A 71 12.97 10.83 -0.33
N ALA A 72 11.91 10.02 -0.46
CA ALA A 72 11.57 8.96 0.47
C ALA A 72 12.27 7.63 0.14
N LEU A 73 12.83 7.48 -1.07
CA LEU A 73 13.51 6.26 -1.48
C LEU A 73 14.84 6.07 -0.72
N TYR A 74 15.15 4.84 -0.32
CA TYR A 74 16.38 4.53 0.43
C TYR A 74 17.64 4.88 -0.37
N PRO A 75 18.60 5.63 0.19
CA PRO A 75 19.85 5.93 -0.50
C PRO A 75 20.74 4.67 -0.58
N ILE A 76 21.07 4.24 -1.80
CA ILE A 76 21.89 3.04 -2.03
C ILE A 76 23.39 3.35 -1.96
N LYS A 77 24.15 2.38 -1.45
CA LYS A 77 25.62 2.33 -1.59
C LYS A 77 25.99 1.44 -2.79
N GLU A 78 27.26 1.45 -3.17
CA GLU A 78 27.76 0.58 -4.24
C GLU A 78 27.38 -0.89 -3.98
N GLY A 79 26.82 -1.55 -5.00
CA GLY A 79 26.34 -2.92 -4.93
C GLY A 79 24.94 -3.13 -4.33
N GLN A 80 24.31 -2.09 -3.76
CA GLN A 80 22.95 -2.17 -3.22
C GLN A 80 21.89 -1.75 -4.24
N LYS A 81 20.66 -2.21 -4.01
CA LYS A 81 19.46 -1.76 -4.73
C LYS A 81 18.38 -1.34 -3.74
N ASN A 82 17.53 -0.40 -4.14
CA ASN A 82 16.36 0.06 -3.39
C ASN A 82 15.06 -0.14 -4.18
N ILE A 83 15.15 -0.52 -5.45
CA ILE A 83 14.04 -0.91 -6.31
C ILE A 83 14.41 -2.26 -6.91
N ILE A 84 13.61 -3.29 -6.64
CA ILE A 84 13.89 -4.64 -7.14
C ILE A 84 12.60 -5.37 -7.53
N PRO A 85 12.62 -6.16 -8.63
CA PRO A 85 11.55 -7.09 -8.92
C PRO A 85 11.68 -8.34 -8.04
N ILE A 86 10.58 -8.80 -7.47
CA ILE A 86 10.51 -10.07 -6.71
C ILE A 86 9.40 -10.96 -7.25
N GLU A 87 9.49 -12.25 -6.94
CA GLU A 87 8.33 -13.13 -7.01
C GLU A 87 7.51 -12.95 -5.72
N TYR A 88 6.19 -12.83 -5.85
CA TYR A 88 5.30 -12.57 -4.74
C TYR A 88 4.98 -13.87 -4.01
N SER A 89 5.22 -13.89 -2.69
CA SER A 89 4.95 -15.07 -1.85
C SER A 89 3.55 -15.09 -1.22
N GLY A 90 2.81 -13.97 -1.27
CA GLY A 90 1.57 -13.80 -0.51
C GLY A 90 1.79 -13.56 0.99
N VAL A 91 3.04 -13.40 1.44
CA VAL A 91 3.38 -13.19 2.85
C VAL A 91 4.33 -12.00 2.98
N TYR A 92 3.90 -10.94 3.67
CA TYR A 92 4.66 -9.70 3.80
C TYR A 92 6.09 -9.93 4.29
N ASN A 93 6.24 -10.67 5.39
CA ASN A 93 7.56 -10.90 5.99
C ASN A 93 8.51 -11.68 5.05
N THR A 94 7.97 -12.60 4.26
CA THR A 94 8.78 -13.41 3.33
C THR A 94 9.23 -12.57 2.14
N ASP A 95 8.34 -11.76 1.56
CA ASP A 95 8.71 -10.82 0.50
C ASP A 95 9.76 -9.82 0.99
N PHE A 96 9.58 -9.26 2.19
CA PHE A 96 10.50 -8.28 2.77
C PHE A 96 11.88 -8.89 3.07
N GLU A 97 11.95 -10.13 3.58
CA GLU A 97 13.22 -10.82 3.81
C GLU A 97 13.92 -11.12 2.48
N ASN A 98 13.21 -11.69 1.50
CA ASN A 98 13.76 -12.00 0.18
C ASN A 98 14.30 -10.73 -0.51
N ALA A 99 13.55 -9.64 -0.42
CA ALA A 99 13.93 -8.36 -0.98
C ALA A 99 15.17 -7.78 -0.29
N SER A 100 15.19 -7.78 1.04
CA SER A 100 16.33 -7.29 1.82
C SER A 100 17.59 -8.10 1.52
N LEU A 101 17.47 -9.43 1.41
CA LEU A 101 18.60 -10.30 1.10
C LEU A 101 19.14 -10.01 -0.30
N SER A 102 18.27 -9.91 -1.30
CA SER A 102 18.68 -9.67 -2.68
C SER A 102 19.20 -8.26 -2.92
N ALA A 103 18.65 -7.26 -2.24
CA ALA A 103 18.94 -5.85 -2.53
C ALA A 103 20.03 -5.27 -1.63
N LEU A 104 20.15 -5.77 -0.39
CA LEU A 104 21.03 -5.22 0.63
C LEU A 104 22.02 -6.24 1.21
N GLY A 105 21.84 -7.54 0.93
CA GLY A 105 22.67 -8.61 1.50
C GLY A 105 22.37 -8.92 2.98
N GLN A 106 21.21 -8.53 3.49
CA GLN A 106 20.80 -8.73 4.90
C GLN A 106 19.33 -9.11 5.00
N LYS A 107 18.91 -9.73 6.12
CA LYS A 107 17.56 -10.28 6.27
C LYS A 107 16.46 -9.24 6.52
N SER A 108 16.82 -8.00 6.85
CA SER A 108 15.86 -6.96 7.24
C SER A 108 16.18 -5.63 6.60
N THR A 109 15.19 -4.74 6.59
CA THR A 109 15.40 -3.35 6.18
C THR A 109 16.24 -2.59 7.20
N PRO A 110 16.94 -1.53 6.78
CA PRO A 110 17.52 -0.55 7.69
C PRO A 110 16.43 0.10 8.56
N LYS A 111 16.79 0.51 9.78
CA LYS A 111 15.85 1.15 10.70
C LYS A 111 15.19 2.38 10.05
N GLY A 112 13.86 2.46 10.13
CA GLY A 112 13.06 3.55 9.57
C GLY A 112 12.68 3.36 8.09
N TYR A 113 12.95 2.19 7.51
CA TYR A 113 12.58 1.86 6.13
C TYR A 113 11.70 0.61 6.06
N VAL A 114 10.83 0.57 5.06
CA VAL A 114 9.93 -0.54 4.76
C VAL A 114 9.89 -0.78 3.25
N TRP A 115 9.71 -2.03 2.85
CA TRP A 115 9.46 -2.34 1.44
C TRP A 115 8.00 -2.04 1.10
N HIS A 116 7.80 -1.28 0.02
CA HIS A 116 6.51 -0.94 -0.56
C HIS A 116 6.29 -1.77 -1.82
N HIS A 117 5.14 -2.45 -1.92
CA HIS A 117 4.71 -3.19 -3.12
C HIS A 117 4.12 -2.25 -4.15
N LEU A 118 4.89 -1.96 -5.20
CA LEU A 118 4.46 -1.14 -6.31
C LEU A 118 3.24 -1.76 -7.01
N ASP A 119 2.38 -0.91 -7.55
CA ASP A 119 1.18 -1.25 -8.32
C ASP A 119 1.54 -1.72 -9.76
N ASP A 120 2.32 -2.79 -9.85
CA ASP A 120 2.82 -3.37 -11.12
C ASP A 120 2.86 -4.92 -11.15
N TYR A 121 2.05 -5.59 -10.33
CA TYR A 121 2.00 -7.06 -10.28
C TYR A 121 1.57 -7.68 -11.62
N ASP A 122 2.36 -8.64 -12.10
CA ASP A 122 2.11 -9.44 -13.29
C ASP A 122 1.71 -10.89 -12.91
N PRO A 123 0.44 -11.28 -13.12
CA PRO A 123 -0.03 -12.63 -12.79
C PRO A 123 0.56 -13.74 -13.66
N LYS A 124 1.14 -13.41 -14.83
CA LYS A 124 1.76 -14.42 -15.72
C LYS A 124 3.10 -14.89 -15.18
N THR A 125 3.84 -13.98 -14.54
CA THR A 125 5.16 -14.27 -13.99
C THR A 125 5.14 -14.43 -12.47
N ASN A 126 4.03 -14.07 -11.81
CA ASN A 126 3.90 -13.96 -10.36
C ASN A 126 4.90 -12.96 -9.76
N ARG A 127 5.19 -11.87 -10.47
CA ARG A 127 6.21 -10.89 -10.08
C ARG A 127 5.65 -9.49 -9.98
N GLY A 128 6.25 -8.69 -9.12
CA GLY A 128 6.04 -7.25 -9.03
C GLY A 128 7.27 -6.58 -8.44
N THR A 129 7.25 -5.26 -8.35
CA THR A 129 8.37 -4.46 -7.86
C THR A 129 8.18 -4.09 -6.39
N LEU A 130 9.29 -4.17 -5.64
CA LEU A 130 9.39 -3.59 -4.31
C LEU A 130 10.28 -2.35 -4.34
N GLN A 131 9.85 -1.31 -3.63
CA GLN A 131 10.58 -0.07 -3.42
C GLN A 131 10.88 0.11 -1.94
N LEU A 132 12.15 0.28 -1.56
CA LEU A 132 12.54 0.50 -0.17
C LEU A 132 12.38 1.98 0.16
N VAL A 133 11.38 2.28 0.97
CA VAL A 133 10.96 3.66 1.26
C VAL A 133 11.04 3.97 2.74
N LYS A 134 11.20 5.24 3.07
CA LYS A 134 11.08 5.73 4.46
C LYS A 134 9.71 5.35 4.99
N GLN A 135 9.69 4.71 6.15
CA GLN A 135 8.47 4.24 6.79
C GLN A 135 7.48 5.39 7.05
N GLU A 136 7.98 6.59 7.36
CA GLU A 136 7.19 7.81 7.55
C GLU A 136 6.46 8.30 6.29
N ALA A 137 7.00 8.03 5.09
CA ALA A 137 6.36 8.37 3.81
C ALA A 137 5.28 7.36 3.39
N HIS A 138 5.22 6.21 4.06
CA HIS A 138 4.35 5.08 3.71
C HIS A 138 3.28 4.79 4.79
N SER A 139 3.61 4.98 6.07
CA SER A 139 2.74 4.58 7.18
C SER A 139 1.47 5.43 7.24
N GLY A 140 0.30 4.79 7.32
CA GLY A 140 -0.98 5.49 7.41
C GLY A 140 -1.32 6.30 6.16
N ILE A 141 -0.73 5.93 5.01
CA ILE A 141 -1.11 6.42 3.69
C ILE A 141 -1.92 5.32 3.01
N SER A 142 -3.18 5.62 2.70
CA SER A 142 -4.05 4.67 2.01
C SER A 142 -3.70 4.63 0.52
N HIS A 143 -3.46 3.45 -0.03
CA HIS A 143 -3.15 3.28 -1.45
C HIS A 143 -3.42 1.85 -1.89
N ILE A 144 -3.65 1.67 -3.20
CA ILE A 144 -3.63 0.36 -3.84
C ILE A 144 -2.17 0.02 -4.15
N GLY A 145 -1.82 -1.25 -4.13
CA GLY A 145 -0.47 -1.69 -4.46
C GLY A 145 -0.47 -3.11 -4.99
N GLY A 146 0.71 -3.63 -5.29
CA GLY A 146 0.84 -4.98 -5.85
C GLY A 146 0.18 -6.06 -5.01
N CYS A 147 0.10 -5.91 -3.68
CA CYS A 147 -0.62 -6.84 -2.81
C CYS A 147 -2.11 -6.95 -3.14
N SER A 148 -2.76 -5.84 -3.52
CA SER A 148 -4.17 -5.83 -3.94
C SER A 148 -4.34 -6.51 -5.30
N GLN A 149 -3.45 -6.21 -6.24
CA GLN A 149 -3.45 -6.85 -7.56
C GLN A 149 -3.20 -8.37 -7.47
N TYR A 150 -2.32 -8.80 -6.57
CA TYR A 150 -2.10 -10.21 -6.26
C TYR A 150 -3.38 -10.87 -5.72
N LYS A 151 -4.08 -10.23 -4.77
CA LYS A 151 -5.37 -10.72 -4.26
C LYS A 151 -6.40 -10.84 -5.39
N GLN A 152 -6.52 -9.83 -6.25
CA GLN A 152 -7.45 -9.84 -7.38
C GLN A 152 -7.15 -10.98 -8.36
N ALA A 153 -5.86 -11.23 -8.65
CA ALA A 153 -5.46 -12.27 -9.59
C ALA A 153 -5.57 -13.70 -9.03
N THR A 154 -5.33 -13.89 -7.73
CA THR A 154 -5.19 -15.23 -7.12
C THR A 154 -6.36 -15.61 -6.20
N GLY A 155 -7.15 -14.63 -5.76
CA GLY A 155 -8.14 -14.79 -4.68
C GLY A 155 -7.53 -14.87 -3.27
N ILE A 156 -6.20 -14.73 -3.14
CA ILE A 156 -5.48 -14.91 -1.87
C ILE A 156 -5.03 -13.56 -1.32
N SER A 157 -5.52 -13.20 -0.13
CA SER A 157 -5.06 -12.02 0.58
C SER A 157 -3.67 -12.23 1.17
N TYR A 158 -2.85 -11.17 1.14
CA TYR A 158 -1.56 -11.16 1.83
C TYR A 158 -1.71 -11.31 3.34
N ILE A 159 -0.82 -12.09 3.96
CA ILE A 159 -0.82 -12.31 5.41
C ILE A 159 0.47 -11.84 6.08
N PHE A 160 0.36 -11.44 7.35
CA PHE A 160 1.50 -11.31 8.24
C PHE A 160 1.74 -12.63 8.95
N LYS A 161 2.96 -13.17 8.89
CA LYS A 161 3.33 -14.30 9.76
C LYS A 161 3.37 -13.82 11.21
N THR A 162 2.36 -14.21 11.99
CA THR A 162 2.40 -14.17 13.44
C THR A 162 3.12 -15.43 13.92
N TRP A 163 4.24 -15.25 14.63
CA TRP A 163 4.96 -16.33 15.30
C TRP A 163 4.38 -16.55 16.70
#